data_AF-A0A944HPH3-F1
#
_entry.id   AF-A0A944HPH3-F1
#
_cell.length_a   1.000
_cell.length_b   1.000
_cell.length_c   1.000
_cell.angle_alpha   90.00
_cell.angle_beta   90.00
_cell.angle_gamma   90.00
#
_symmetry.space_group_name_H-M   'P 1'
#
loop_
_entity.id
_entity.type
_entity.pdbx_description
1 polymer ?
#
loop_
_entity_poly.entity_id
_entity_poly.type
_entity_poly.pdbx_seq_one_letter_code
_entity_poly.pdbx_strand_id
1 'polypeptide(L)'
;MESSSLSAIEAVVSSGKAVISADDSSIVAAVQETLRKGGSATFYVTHAQAAAVNSWYWTPKRIRETEVEAVSKEEKARIEAELGVKETGALFSNRIPCECGRVYGAFEFVQQGIREHGREAVGAVLELKDTSVIRVNPVQVTVCPDCNQRLLRGHYYCWVNGYGCCKSDEI
;
A
#
# COMPACT_ATOMS: atom_id res chain seq x y z
N MET A 1 -24.75 -2.66 -19.99
CA MET A 1 -24.33 -2.79 -18.57
C MET A 1 -24.59 -4.24 -18.22
N GLU A 2 -23.53 -5.05 -18.17
CA GLU A 2 -23.68 -6.50 -18.04
C GLU A 2 -24.10 -6.87 -16.61
N SER A 3 -25.05 -7.79 -16.46
CA SER A 3 -25.55 -8.28 -15.17
C SER A 3 -24.45 -8.80 -14.23
N SER A 4 -23.29 -9.15 -14.79
CA SER A 4 -22.07 -9.55 -14.08
C SER A 4 -21.46 -8.43 -13.22
N SER A 5 -21.52 -7.15 -13.66
CA SER A 5 -20.89 -6.05 -12.93
C SER A 5 -21.68 -5.66 -11.67
N LEU A 6 -23.01 -5.67 -11.74
CA LEU A 6 -23.86 -5.38 -10.58
C LEU A 6 -23.79 -6.49 -9.54
N SER A 7 -23.68 -7.75 -9.94
CA SER A 7 -23.51 -8.87 -9.02
C SER A 7 -22.21 -8.76 -8.21
N ALA A 8 -21.11 -8.32 -8.85
CA ALA A 8 -19.85 -8.05 -8.15
C ALA A 8 -19.96 -6.87 -7.18
N ILE A 9 -20.68 -5.81 -7.55
CA ILE A 9 -20.96 -4.67 -6.67
C ILE A 9 -21.81 -5.11 -5.47
N GLU A 10 -22.86 -5.90 -5.69
CA GLU A 10 -23.70 -6.46 -4.62
C GLU A 10 -22.87 -7.33 -3.67
N ALA A 11 -21.97 -8.17 -4.18
CA ALA A 11 -21.06 -8.95 -3.36
C ALA A 11 -20.20 -8.05 -2.45
N VAL A 12 -19.59 -7.00 -3.01
CA VAL A 12 -18.80 -6.03 -2.22
C VAL A 12 -19.66 -5.35 -1.16
N VAL A 13 -20.85 -4.87 -1.52
CA VAL A 13 -21.75 -4.17 -0.59
C VAL A 13 -22.25 -5.11 0.52
N SER A 14 -22.61 -6.34 0.17
CA SER A 14 -23.08 -7.35 1.14
C SER A 14 -22.02 -7.73 2.18
N SER A 15 -20.73 -7.53 1.86
CA SER A 15 -19.61 -7.70 2.81
C SER A 15 -19.41 -6.51 3.76
N GLY A 16 -20.32 -5.54 3.76
CA GLY A 16 -20.27 -4.34 4.62
C GLY A 16 -19.33 -3.26 4.11
N LYS A 17 -18.97 -3.28 2.81
CA LYS A 17 -18.16 -2.23 2.16
C LYS A 17 -19.05 -1.26 1.40
N ALA A 18 -18.55 -0.05 1.18
CA ALA A 18 -19.21 0.94 0.34
C ALA A 18 -18.57 0.96 -1.06
N VAL A 19 -19.41 1.11 -2.08
CA VAL A 19 -18.97 1.41 -3.45
C VAL A 19 -19.42 2.82 -3.79
N ILE A 20 -18.49 3.66 -4.23
CA ILE A 20 -18.74 5.06 -4.58
C ILE A 20 -18.39 5.26 -6.04
N SER A 21 -19.33 5.82 -6.81
CA SER A 21 -19.09 6.26 -8.19
C SER A 21 -19.20 7.78 -8.23
N ALA A 22 -18.11 8.44 -8.60
CA ALA A 22 -18.01 9.89 -8.70
C ALA A 22 -16.95 10.25 -9.76
N ASP A 23 -16.86 11.53 -10.11
CA ASP A 23 -15.79 12.02 -10.97
C ASP A 23 -14.41 11.90 -10.28
N ASP A 24 -13.34 11.92 -11.08
CA ASP A 24 -11.98 11.74 -10.58
C ASP A 24 -11.59 12.74 -9.48
N SER A 25 -12.03 13.99 -9.58
CA SER A 25 -11.67 15.03 -8.61
C SER A 25 -12.31 14.78 -7.26
N SER A 26 -13.57 14.32 -7.24
CA SER A 26 -14.29 13.94 -6.03
C SER A 26 -13.65 12.74 -5.33
N ILE A 27 -13.23 11.72 -6.09
CA ILE A 27 -12.53 10.54 -5.54
C ILE A 27 -11.17 10.94 -4.94
N VAL A 28 -10.37 11.71 -5.67
CA VAL A 28 -9.07 12.21 -5.16
C VAL A 28 -9.28 13.05 -3.90
N ALA A 29 -10.26 13.95 -3.88
CA ALA A 29 -10.58 14.77 -2.71
C ALA A 29 -10.97 13.92 -1.49
N ALA A 30 -11.73 12.84 -1.68
CA ALA A 30 -12.11 11.93 -0.60
C ALA A 30 -10.89 11.24 0.04
N VAL A 31 -9.92 10.81 -0.78
CA VAL A 31 -8.66 10.22 -0.27
C VAL A 31 -7.86 11.26 0.52
N GLN A 32 -7.69 12.46 -0.02
CA GLN A 32 -6.97 13.55 0.63
C GLN A 32 -7.61 13.95 1.96
N GLU A 33 -8.93 14.06 1.98
CA GLU A 33 -9.69 14.45 3.17
C GLU A 33 -9.60 13.39 4.27
N THR A 34 -9.69 12.11 3.90
CA THR A 34 -9.50 11.01 4.85
C THR A 34 -8.12 11.07 5.49
N LEU A 35 -7.09 11.37 4.68
CA LEU A 35 -5.72 11.54 5.16
C LEU A 35 -5.61 12.75 6.10
N ARG A 36 -6.12 13.92 5.70
CA ARG A 36 -6.06 15.15 6.51
C ARG A 36 -6.73 14.99 7.87
N LYS A 37 -7.84 14.23 7.93
CA LYS A 37 -8.58 13.97 9.17
C LYS A 37 -7.98 12.86 10.04
N GLY A 38 -6.85 12.26 9.66
CA GLY A 38 -6.28 11.13 10.37
C GLY A 38 -7.14 9.85 10.30
N GLY A 39 -8.10 9.78 9.38
CA GLY A 39 -8.98 8.62 9.23
C GLY A 39 -8.26 7.44 8.59
N SER A 40 -8.69 6.21 8.87
CA SER A 40 -8.16 5.00 8.24
C SER A 40 -9.11 4.45 7.18
N ALA A 41 -8.61 4.24 5.97
CA ALA A 41 -9.40 3.65 4.88
C ALA A 41 -8.50 2.96 3.85
N THR A 42 -9.07 2.05 3.06
CA THR A 42 -8.43 1.47 1.87
C THR A 42 -9.27 1.83 0.66
N PHE A 43 -8.66 2.49 -0.32
CA PHE A 43 -9.29 2.91 -1.56
C PHE A 43 -8.78 2.04 -2.71
N TYR A 44 -9.70 1.55 -3.53
CA TYR A 44 -9.42 0.88 -4.80
C TYR A 44 -9.79 1.87 -5.88
N VAL A 45 -8.80 2.40 -6.58
CA VAL A 45 -8.93 3.55 -7.49
C VAL A 45 -8.26 3.28 -8.82
N THR A 46 -8.54 4.09 -9.83
CA THR A 46 -7.81 3.99 -11.10
C THR A 46 -6.35 4.40 -10.92
N HIS A 47 -5.48 4.00 -11.85
CA HIS A 47 -4.08 4.46 -11.85
C HIS A 47 -3.95 5.99 -11.94
N ALA A 48 -4.83 6.64 -12.72
CA ALA A 48 -4.83 8.11 -12.84
C ALA A 48 -5.17 8.79 -11.50
N GLN A 49 -6.19 8.30 -10.80
CA GLN A 49 -6.56 8.78 -9.47
C GLN A 49 -5.42 8.57 -8.46
N ALA A 50 -4.77 7.39 -8.48
CA ALA A 50 -3.62 7.12 -7.62
C ALA A 50 -2.41 8.00 -7.94
N ALA A 51 -2.12 8.25 -9.22
CA ALA A 51 -1.06 9.16 -9.62
C ALA A 51 -1.32 10.59 -9.12
N ALA A 52 -2.57 11.06 -9.19
CA ALA A 52 -2.96 12.37 -8.67
C ALA A 52 -2.77 12.46 -7.14
N VAL A 53 -3.21 11.44 -6.39
CA VAL A 53 -3.00 11.38 -4.93
C VAL A 53 -1.51 11.36 -4.59
N ASN A 54 -0.74 10.49 -5.25
CA ASN A 54 0.70 10.34 -4.98
C ASN A 54 1.48 11.62 -5.31
N SER A 55 1.15 12.31 -6.39
CA SER A 55 1.80 13.57 -6.79
C SER A 55 1.55 14.69 -5.77
N TRP A 56 0.37 14.70 -5.15
CA TRP A 56 0.05 15.63 -4.06
C TRP A 56 0.71 15.24 -2.73
N TYR A 57 0.70 13.95 -2.39
CA TYR A 57 1.13 13.45 -1.10
C TYR A 57 2.67 13.42 -0.94
N TRP A 58 3.37 12.89 -1.95
CA TRP A 58 4.83 12.69 -1.93
C TRP A 58 5.60 13.95 -2.32
N THR A 59 5.68 14.90 -1.39
CA THR A 59 6.53 16.09 -1.54
C THR A 59 8.01 15.75 -1.28
N PRO A 60 8.97 16.53 -1.83
CA PRO A 60 10.39 16.35 -1.50
C PRO A 60 10.69 16.40 0.00
N LYS A 61 9.92 17.19 0.77
CA LYS A 61 10.01 17.24 2.23
C LYS A 61 9.61 15.88 2.83
N ARG A 62 8.44 15.36 2.46
CA ARG A 62 7.95 14.07 2.96
C ARG A 62 8.86 12.92 2.60
N ILE A 63 9.39 12.88 1.38
CA ILE A 63 10.36 11.86 0.94
C ILE A 63 11.59 11.86 1.86
N ARG A 64 12.14 13.04 2.18
CA ARG A 64 13.28 13.15 3.11
C ARG A 64 12.92 12.72 4.54
N GLU A 65 11.79 13.17 5.07
CA GLU A 65 11.37 12.87 6.45
C GLU A 65 11.02 11.40 6.66
N THR A 66 10.46 10.76 5.63
CA THR A 66 10.07 9.34 5.68
C THR A 66 11.21 8.41 5.29
N GLU A 67 12.32 8.94 4.76
CA GLU A 67 13.48 8.19 4.26
C GLU A 67 13.07 7.12 3.24
N VAL A 68 12.08 7.43 2.41
CA VAL A 68 11.63 6.54 1.35
C VAL A 68 12.61 6.60 0.20
N GLU A 69 13.14 5.45 -0.18
CA GLU A 69 14.12 5.29 -1.25
C GLU A 69 13.65 4.24 -2.27
N ALA A 70 14.25 4.22 -3.44
CA ALA A 70 13.95 3.21 -4.45
C ALA A 70 14.39 1.82 -3.98
N VAL A 71 13.51 0.83 -4.09
CA VAL A 71 13.84 -0.58 -3.83
C VAL A 71 14.81 -1.05 -4.92
N SER A 72 15.93 -1.65 -4.51
CA SER A 72 16.99 -2.07 -5.44
C SER A 72 16.53 -3.21 -6.35
N LYS A 73 17.25 -3.43 -7.46
CA LYS A 73 16.93 -4.55 -8.37
C LYS A 73 17.14 -5.90 -7.69
N GLU A 74 18.15 -5.98 -6.83
CA GLU A 74 18.51 -7.19 -6.08
C GLU A 74 17.41 -7.53 -5.06
N GLU A 75 16.88 -6.53 -4.34
CA GLU A 75 15.78 -6.76 -3.39
C GLU A 75 14.49 -7.18 -4.12
N LYS A 76 14.17 -6.57 -5.28
CA LYS A 76 13.05 -6.98 -6.12
C LYS A 76 13.19 -8.42 -6.61
N ALA A 77 14.38 -8.79 -7.10
CA ALA A 77 14.68 -10.15 -7.53
C ALA A 77 14.56 -11.14 -6.36
N ARG A 78 14.95 -10.73 -5.15
CA ARG A 78 14.79 -11.56 -3.93
C ARG A 78 13.32 -11.76 -3.56
N ILE A 79 12.50 -10.72 -3.63
CA ILE A 79 11.04 -10.81 -3.41
C ILE A 79 10.43 -11.80 -4.42
N GLU A 80 10.77 -11.68 -5.70
CA GLU A 80 10.26 -12.58 -6.72
C GLU A 80 10.75 -14.02 -6.52
N ALA A 81 12.03 -14.22 -6.23
CA ALA A 81 12.61 -15.57 -6.09
C ALA A 81 12.13 -16.30 -4.82
N GLU A 82 12.08 -15.61 -3.68
CA GLU A 82 11.83 -16.24 -2.37
C GLU A 82 10.36 -16.18 -1.97
N LEU A 83 9.68 -15.07 -2.27
CA LEU A 83 8.28 -14.87 -1.90
C LEU A 83 7.34 -15.21 -3.07
N GLY A 84 7.89 -15.31 -4.29
CA GLY A 84 7.18 -15.70 -5.49
C GLY A 84 6.02 -14.75 -5.79
N VAL A 85 6.31 -13.47 -5.56
CA VAL A 85 5.46 -12.32 -5.79
C VAL A 85 6.17 -11.47 -6.85
N LYS A 86 5.50 -11.29 -7.99
CA LYS A 86 6.10 -10.54 -9.10
C LYS A 86 5.88 -9.05 -8.91
N GLU A 87 6.95 -8.35 -8.60
CA GLU A 87 6.93 -6.90 -8.42
C GLU A 87 7.30 -6.19 -9.74
N THR A 88 6.31 -5.67 -10.46
CA THR A 88 6.53 -5.01 -11.76
C THR A 88 6.51 -3.50 -11.63
N GLY A 89 7.68 -2.85 -11.62
CA GLY A 89 7.77 -1.40 -11.81
C GLY A 89 8.60 -0.66 -10.76
N ALA A 90 8.29 0.63 -10.59
CA ALA A 90 8.97 1.49 -9.64
C ALA A 90 8.39 1.25 -8.23
N LEU A 91 9.27 0.86 -7.31
CA LEU A 91 8.96 0.53 -5.93
C LEU A 91 9.81 1.41 -5.03
N PHE A 92 9.20 1.91 -3.97
CA PHE A 92 9.86 2.73 -2.98
C PHE A 92 9.49 2.25 -1.58
N SER A 93 10.47 2.23 -0.70
CA SER A 93 10.30 1.77 0.68
C SER A 93 11.24 2.54 1.60
N ASN A 94 10.82 2.79 2.84
CA ASN A 94 11.78 3.18 3.86
C ASN A 94 12.40 1.95 4.54
N ARG A 95 13.47 2.17 5.31
CA ARG A 95 14.18 1.14 6.07
C ARG A 95 14.02 1.37 7.56
N ILE A 96 13.65 0.33 8.30
CA ILE A 96 13.49 0.40 9.75
C ILE A 96 14.49 -0.55 10.40
N PRO A 97 15.57 -0.04 11.02
CA PRO A 97 16.51 -0.88 11.74
C PRO A 97 15.86 -1.44 13.01
N CYS A 98 16.12 -2.71 13.30
CA CYS A 98 15.76 -3.38 14.54
C CYS A 98 17.00 -3.53 15.42
N GLU A 99 16.80 -3.54 16.74
CA GLU A 99 17.89 -3.71 17.72
C GLU A 99 18.64 -5.05 17.58
N CYS A 100 18.00 -6.08 17.00
CA CYS A 100 18.65 -7.37 16.72
C CYS A 100 19.59 -7.35 15.50
N GLY A 101 19.76 -6.20 14.84
CA GLY A 101 20.60 -6.04 13.65
C GLY A 101 19.87 -6.29 12.33
N ARG A 102 18.62 -6.78 12.36
CA ARG A 102 17.80 -6.92 11.16
C ARG A 102 17.29 -5.55 10.69
N VAL A 103 17.16 -5.38 9.38
CA VAL A 103 16.48 -4.23 8.77
C VAL A 103 15.16 -4.69 8.19
N TYR A 104 14.09 -3.95 8.48
CA TYR A 104 12.79 -4.15 7.86
C TYR A 104 12.63 -3.20 6.66
N GLY A 105 12.36 -3.75 5.49
CA GLY A 105 12.10 -3.00 4.26
C GLY A 105 11.00 -3.61 3.41
N ALA A 106 11.06 -3.41 2.10
CA ALA A 106 10.09 -3.93 1.14
C ALA A 106 9.97 -5.46 1.21
N PHE A 107 11.09 -6.18 1.29
CA PHE A 107 11.05 -7.63 1.41
C PHE A 107 10.31 -8.08 2.66
N GLU A 108 10.67 -7.54 3.83
CA GLU A 108 10.05 -7.91 5.10
C GLU A 108 8.57 -7.50 5.15
N PHE A 109 8.22 -6.40 4.47
CA PHE A 109 6.83 -5.97 4.28
C PHE A 109 6.00 -6.97 3.49
N VAL A 110 6.49 -7.40 2.33
CA VAL A 110 5.79 -8.43 1.52
C VAL A 110 5.74 -9.75 2.29
N GLN A 111 6.83 -10.14 2.94
CA GLN A 111 6.89 -11.35 3.76
C GLN A 111 5.86 -11.32 4.90
N GLN A 112 5.74 -10.19 5.62
CA GLN A 112 4.74 -10.02 6.66
C GLN A 112 3.33 -10.08 6.09
N GLY A 113 3.06 -9.42 4.96
CA GLY A 113 1.76 -9.49 4.28
C GLY A 113 1.37 -10.93 3.92
N ILE A 114 2.31 -11.73 3.42
CA ILE A 114 2.08 -13.15 3.11
C ILE A 114 1.76 -13.95 4.37
N ARG A 115 2.48 -13.71 5.47
CA ARG A 115 2.19 -14.38 6.76
C ARG A 115 0.81 -14.03 7.30
N GLU A 116 0.37 -12.78 7.15
CA GLU A 116 -0.88 -12.27 7.74
C GLU A 116 -2.12 -12.57 6.88
N HIS A 117 -1.98 -12.55 5.56
CA HIS A 117 -3.12 -12.61 4.63
C HIS A 117 -3.08 -13.80 3.69
N GLY A 118 -1.98 -14.56 3.68
CA GLY A 118 -1.73 -15.61 2.71
C GLY A 118 -1.18 -15.05 1.41
N ARG A 119 -0.41 -15.91 0.71
CA ARG A 119 0.27 -15.54 -0.53
C ARG A 119 -0.71 -15.21 -1.66
N GLU A 120 -1.83 -15.91 -1.74
CA GLU A 120 -2.86 -15.68 -2.75
C GLU A 120 -3.47 -14.29 -2.66
N ALA A 121 -3.80 -13.83 -1.45
CA ALA A 121 -4.35 -12.49 -1.26
C ALA A 121 -3.36 -11.38 -1.62
N VAL A 122 -2.09 -11.55 -1.25
CA VAL A 122 -1.02 -10.60 -1.61
C VAL A 122 -0.80 -10.60 -3.13
N GLY A 123 -0.76 -11.78 -3.74
CA GLY A 123 -0.66 -11.93 -5.20
C GLY A 123 -1.82 -11.26 -5.94
N ALA A 124 -3.06 -11.47 -5.47
CA ALA A 124 -4.25 -10.90 -6.09
C ALA A 124 -4.24 -9.36 -6.09
N VAL A 125 -3.72 -8.73 -5.03
CA VAL A 125 -3.54 -7.26 -5.00
C VAL A 125 -2.54 -6.80 -6.07
N LEU A 126 -1.49 -7.59 -6.30
CA LEU A 126 -0.43 -7.26 -7.25
C LEU A 126 -0.79 -7.59 -8.70
N GLU A 127 -1.80 -8.43 -8.90
CA GLU A 127 -2.33 -8.78 -10.22
C GLU A 127 -3.44 -7.83 -10.72
N LEU A 128 -3.84 -6.85 -9.90
CA LEU A 128 -4.79 -5.81 -10.30
C LEU A 128 -4.22 -4.98 -11.46
N LYS A 129 -4.81 -5.14 -12.65
CA LYS A 129 -4.28 -4.54 -13.90
C LYS A 129 -4.65 -3.09 -14.12
N ASP A 130 -5.84 -2.69 -13.71
CA ASP A 130 -6.43 -1.37 -13.96
C ASP A 130 -6.80 -0.64 -12.66
N THR A 131 -6.36 -1.19 -11.51
CA THR A 131 -6.70 -0.69 -10.18
C THR A 131 -5.43 -0.53 -9.35
N SER A 132 -5.32 0.61 -8.69
CA SER A 132 -4.35 0.89 -7.65
C SER A 132 -5.02 0.82 -6.28
N VAL A 133 -4.30 0.31 -5.28
CA VAL A 133 -4.72 0.31 -3.89
C VAL A 133 -4.03 1.45 -3.13
N ILE A 134 -4.78 2.29 -2.44
CA ILE A 134 -4.26 3.32 -1.54
C ILE A 134 -4.75 3.01 -0.13
N ARG A 135 -3.82 2.71 0.78
CA ARG A 135 -4.11 2.59 2.21
C ARG A 135 -3.77 3.88 2.91
N VAL A 136 -4.79 4.51 3.49
CA VAL A 136 -4.67 5.71 4.30
C VAL A 136 -4.62 5.32 5.78
N ASN A 137 -3.62 5.82 6.49
CA ASN A 137 -3.35 5.54 7.90
C ASN A 137 -3.46 4.04 8.23
N PRO A 138 -2.68 3.17 7.55
CA PRO A 138 -2.75 1.74 7.78
C PRO A 138 -2.33 1.41 9.22
N VAL A 139 -3.17 0.62 9.89
CA VAL A 139 -2.99 0.14 11.29
C VAL A 139 -1.95 -0.98 11.38
N GLN A 140 -1.35 -1.40 10.25
CA GLN A 140 -0.41 -2.52 10.24
C GLN A 140 0.82 -2.20 11.08
N VAL A 141 1.03 -3.01 12.12
CA VAL A 141 2.20 -2.92 13.00
C VAL A 141 3.35 -3.66 12.32
N THR A 142 4.44 -2.95 12.07
CA THR A 142 5.66 -3.54 11.54
C THR A 142 6.26 -4.50 12.58
N VAL A 143 6.55 -5.74 12.19
CA VAL A 143 7.14 -6.76 13.09
C VAL A 143 8.46 -7.27 12.52
N CYS A 144 9.53 -7.22 13.32
CA CYS A 144 10.81 -7.79 12.92
C CYS A 144 10.70 -9.30 12.71
N PRO A 145 11.10 -9.86 11.56
CA PRO A 145 10.94 -11.29 11.29
C PRO A 145 11.84 -12.18 12.15
N ASP A 146 12.94 -11.64 12.70
CA ASP A 146 13.96 -12.44 13.39
C ASP A 146 13.70 -12.49 14.91
N CYS A 147 13.34 -11.36 15.53
CA CYS A 147 13.11 -11.27 16.98
C CYS A 147 11.65 -11.02 17.39
N ASN A 148 10.72 -10.89 16.43
CA ASN A 148 9.29 -10.62 16.64
C ASN A 148 8.96 -9.33 17.42
N GLN A 149 9.92 -8.42 17.60
CA GLN A 149 9.65 -7.13 18.21
C GLN A 149 8.82 -6.23 17.27
N ARG A 150 7.90 -5.48 17.87
CA ARG A 150 7.13 -4.44 17.18
C ARG A 150 8.04 -3.25 16.91
N LEU A 151 8.16 -2.84 15.66
CA LEU A 151 8.92 -1.66 15.29
C LEU A 151 8.02 -0.44 15.42
N LEU A 152 8.39 0.50 16.29
CA LEU A 152 7.60 1.70 16.61
C LEU A 152 7.67 2.79 15.53
N ARG A 153 8.34 2.50 14.41
CA ARG A 153 8.46 3.41 13.27
C ARG A 153 7.48 2.98 12.18
N GLY A 154 6.81 3.96 11.56
CA GLY A 154 5.95 3.72 10.42
C GLY A 154 6.73 3.19 9.21
N HIS A 155 6.24 2.10 8.62
CA HIS A 155 6.71 1.62 7.32
C HIS A 155 5.92 2.28 6.19
N TYR A 156 6.65 2.76 5.18
CA TYR A 156 6.11 3.34 3.96
C TYR A 156 6.52 2.44 2.80
N TYR A 157 5.53 1.96 2.06
CA TYR A 157 5.70 1.16 0.85
C TYR A 157 4.86 1.79 -0.26
N CYS A 158 5.49 2.02 -1.41
CA CYS A 158 4.83 2.60 -2.58
C CYS A 158 5.30 1.87 -3.84
N TRP A 159 4.37 1.16 -4.45
CA TRP A 159 4.45 0.64 -5.79
C TRP A 159 3.68 1.55 -6.74
N VAL A 160 4.43 2.22 -7.62
CA VAL A 160 3.89 3.18 -8.58
C VAL A 160 2.89 2.46 -9.49
N ASN A 161 1.62 2.88 -9.40
CA ASN A 161 0.45 2.34 -10.10
C ASN A 161 -0.11 1.01 -9.59
N GLY A 162 0.27 0.52 -8.42
CA GLY A 162 -0.35 -0.72 -7.90
C GLY A 162 -0.76 -0.64 -6.45
N TYR A 163 0.12 -0.17 -5.57
CA TYR A 163 -0.16 -0.13 -4.14
C TYR A 163 0.59 1.02 -3.46
N GLY A 164 -0.05 1.76 -2.56
CA GLY A 164 0.61 2.82 -1.80
C GLY A 164 0.06 2.98 -0.38
N CYS A 165 0.96 3.23 0.57
CA CYS A 165 0.61 3.66 1.92
C CYS A 165 0.76 5.18 2.07
N CYS A 166 -0.28 5.85 2.55
CA CYS A 166 -0.25 7.26 2.97
C CYS A 166 -0.54 7.35 4.48
N LYS A 167 0.15 8.23 5.19
CA LYS A 167 -0.09 8.52 6.61
C LYS A 167 -0.20 10.02 6.85
N SER A 168 -1.10 10.43 7.75
CA SER A 168 -1.22 11.81 8.20
C SER A 168 0.04 12.23 8.94
N ASP A 169 0.34 13.53 8.91
CA ASP A 169 1.38 14.14 9.75
C ASP A 169 0.90 14.34 11.20
N GLU A 170 -0.42 14.28 11.40
CA GLU A 170 -1.07 14.39 12.70
C GLU A 170 -1.12 12.99 13.34
N ILE A 171 -0.21 12.74 14.29
CA ILE A 171 -0.35 11.78 15.39
C ILE A 171 -0.03 12.54 16.68
#